data_AF-L7W5U5-F1
#
_entry.id   AF-L7W5U5-F1
#
_cell.length_a   1.000
_cell.length_b   1.000
_cell.length_c   1.000
_cell.angle_alpha   90.00
_cell.angle_beta   90.00
_cell.angle_gamma   90.00
#
_symmetry.space_group_name_H-M   'P 1'
#
loop_
_entity.id
_entity.type
_entity.pdbx_description
1 polymer ?
#
loop_
_entity_poly.entity_id
_entity_poly.type
_entity_poly.pdbx_seq_one_letter_code
_entity_poly.pdbx_strand_id
1 'polypeptide(L)'
;MNAKDTIPLIGQLLVLVVLTLIASFFIYIISPGNFMICDKDGLIIYPLFLVFTICSIGILINSIAQYRKGKWRAYRLISIGFTISLIVSIFIFRPLYFLVVFDDVIIKLEENEQAYIELELYENKRFYVDYFESGCGIEKVGTYQIINDQLLLEYDSNKTSYFGKLFKIEENEAVCLDCDIPVYLKMSFNNKN
;
A
#
# COMPACT_ATOMS: atom_id res chain seq x y z
N MET A 1 -36.10 -9.15 23.83
CA MET A 1 -35.09 -9.94 23.09
C MET A 1 -34.45 -10.90 24.09
N ASN A 2 -34.49 -12.21 23.88
CA ASN A 2 -33.95 -13.18 24.83
C ASN A 2 -32.42 -13.22 24.78
N ALA A 3 -31.75 -13.44 25.91
CA ALA A 3 -30.28 -13.48 25.98
C ALA A 3 -29.65 -14.48 24.99
N LYS A 4 -30.35 -15.59 24.68
CA LYS A 4 -29.94 -16.60 23.68
C LYS A 4 -29.85 -16.05 22.25
N ASP A 5 -30.64 -15.03 21.92
CA ASP A 5 -30.62 -14.37 20.61
C ASP A 5 -29.63 -13.20 20.58
N THR A 6 -29.32 -12.59 21.73
CA THR A 6 -28.40 -11.45 21.80
C THR A 6 -26.92 -11.86 21.73
N ILE A 7 -26.54 -12.98 22.35
CA ILE A 7 -25.14 -13.44 22.42
C ILE A 7 -24.51 -13.65 21.02
N PRO A 8 -25.17 -14.33 20.05
CA PRO A 8 -24.61 -14.51 18.71
C PRO A 8 -24.42 -13.20 17.96
N LEU A 9 -25.30 -12.22 18.19
CA LEU A 9 -25.21 -10.90 17.57
C LEU A 9 -23.99 -10.11 18.10
N ILE A 10 -23.78 -10.12 19.42
CA ILE A 10 -22.61 -9.50 20.05
C ILE A 10 -21.33 -10.15 19.56
N GLY A 11 -21.29 -11.49 19.50
CA GLY A 11 -20.13 -12.22 19.00
C GLY A 11 -19.77 -11.81 17.57
N GLN A 12 -20.75 -11.67 16.68
CA GLN A 12 -20.49 -11.22 15.32
C GLN A 12 -20.07 -9.76 15.23
N LEU A 13 -20.64 -8.89 16.06
CA LEU A 13 -20.19 -7.51 16.13
C LEU A 13 -18.70 -7.43 16.51
N LEU A 14 -18.27 -8.22 17.50
CA LEU A 14 -16.87 -8.31 17.89
C LEU A 14 -15.97 -8.80 16.75
N VAL A 15 -16.38 -9.83 16.01
CA VAL A 15 -15.61 -10.30 14.85
C VAL A 15 -15.52 -9.21 13.77
N LEU A 16 -16.60 -8.47 13.51
CA LEU A 16 -16.57 -7.35 12.56
C LEU A 16 -15.62 -6.23 12.99
N VAL A 17 -15.57 -5.91 14.29
CA VAL A 17 -14.60 -4.95 14.84
C VAL A 17 -13.17 -5.43 14.61
N VAL A 18 -12.88 -6.70 14.94
CA VAL A 18 -11.56 -7.30 14.71
C VAL A 18 -11.18 -7.27 13.22
N LEU A 19 -12.11 -7.64 12.32
CA LEU A 19 -11.87 -7.56 10.88
C LEU A 19 -11.60 -6.13 10.42
N THR A 20 -12.27 -5.14 10.99
CA THR A 20 -12.06 -3.73 10.65
C THR A 20 -10.66 -3.27 11.05
N LEU A 21 -10.18 -3.67 12.24
CA LEU A 21 -8.82 -3.36 12.68
C LEU A 21 -7.78 -4.00 11.76
N ILE A 22 -7.97 -5.28 11.40
CA ILE A 22 -7.06 -5.99 10.50
C ILE A 22 -7.07 -5.35 9.09
N ALA A 23 -8.25 -5.01 8.56
CA ALA A 23 -8.37 -4.34 7.27
C ALA A 23 -7.70 -2.97 7.28
N SER A 24 -7.88 -2.20 8.36
CA SER A 24 -7.24 -0.87 8.52
C SER A 24 -5.72 -1.00 8.55
N PHE A 25 -5.20 -2.03 9.22
CA PHE A 25 -3.77 -2.34 9.22
C PHE A 25 -3.24 -2.68 7.81
N PHE A 26 -3.97 -3.49 7.04
CA PHE A 26 -3.59 -3.78 5.65
C PHE A 26 -3.61 -2.54 4.76
N ILE A 27 -4.64 -1.69 4.88
CA ILE A 27 -4.73 -0.42 4.15
C ILE A 27 -3.54 0.48 4.50
N TYR A 28 -3.17 0.54 5.79
CA TYR A 28 -2.02 1.31 6.23
C TYR A 28 -0.70 0.83 5.58
N ILE A 29 -0.45 -0.50 5.57
CA ILE A 29 0.77 -1.07 4.98
C ILE A 29 0.81 -0.87 3.47
N ILE A 30 -0.31 -1.07 2.78
CA ILE A 30 -0.41 -0.97 1.32
C ILE A 30 -0.42 0.49 0.84
N SER A 31 -0.61 1.44 1.76
CA SER A 31 -0.53 2.87 1.47
C SER A 31 0.85 3.23 0.92
N PRO A 32 0.93 3.87 -0.27
CA PRO A 32 2.21 4.27 -0.84
C PRO A 32 3.05 5.07 0.14
N GLY A 33 4.33 4.71 0.26
CA GLY A 33 5.28 5.34 1.19
C GLY A 33 5.31 4.77 2.61
N ASN A 34 4.36 3.91 2.98
CA ASN A 34 4.35 3.18 4.26
C ASN A 34 4.76 1.71 4.12
N PHE A 35 4.91 1.23 2.89
CA PHE A 35 5.30 -0.15 2.64
C PHE A 35 6.77 -0.35 3.02
N MET A 36 6.97 -1.15 4.07
CA MET A 36 8.26 -1.65 4.49
C MET A 36 8.03 -3.08 4.93
N ILE A 37 8.35 -4.03 4.06
CA ILE A 37 8.19 -5.46 4.34
C ILE A 37 9.55 -6.13 4.18
N CYS A 38 10.07 -6.64 5.30
CA CYS A 38 11.23 -7.51 5.30
C CYS A 38 10.81 -8.98 5.23
N ASP A 39 11.75 -9.86 4.84
CA ASP A 39 11.53 -11.31 4.78
C ASP A 39 10.89 -11.87 6.08
N LYS A 40 11.28 -11.32 7.23
CA LYS A 40 10.75 -11.73 8.55
C LYS A 40 9.32 -11.27 8.80
N ASP A 41 8.91 -10.14 8.23
CA ASP A 41 7.57 -9.58 8.42
C ASP A 41 6.51 -10.40 7.68
N GLY A 42 6.90 -11.06 6.58
CA GLY A 42 6.05 -12.02 5.88
C GLY A 42 5.46 -13.09 6.81
N LEU A 43 6.23 -13.52 7.81
CA LEU A 43 5.77 -14.52 8.80
C LEU A 43 4.60 -14.04 9.66
N ILE A 44 4.41 -12.73 9.81
CA ILE A 44 3.29 -12.13 10.55
C ILE A 44 2.16 -11.72 9.58
N ILE A 45 2.52 -11.10 8.46
CA ILE A 45 1.57 -10.55 7.49
C ILE A 45 0.74 -11.66 6.81
N TYR A 46 1.38 -12.76 6.37
CA TYR A 46 0.68 -13.84 5.68
C TYR A 46 -0.36 -14.55 6.57
N PRO A 47 -0.04 -14.98 7.81
CA PRO A 47 -1.05 -15.56 8.69
C PRO A 47 -2.18 -14.59 9.03
N LEU A 48 -1.88 -13.30 9.21
CA LEU A 48 -2.90 -12.29 9.49
C LEU A 48 -3.88 -12.15 8.32
N PHE A 49 -3.37 -12.18 7.08
CA PHE A 49 -4.19 -12.12 5.87
C PHE A 49 -5.05 -13.38 5.71
N LEU A 50 -4.49 -14.54 6.04
CA LEU A 50 -5.21 -15.81 6.04
C LEU A 50 -6.35 -15.82 7.08
N VAL A 51 -6.09 -15.35 8.30
CA VAL A 51 -7.11 -15.20 9.35
C VAL A 51 -8.21 -14.23 8.89
N PHE A 52 -7.84 -13.07 8.34
CA PHE A 52 -8.79 -12.12 7.78
C PHE A 52 -9.70 -12.76 6.72
N THR A 53 -9.11 -13.53 5.81
CA THR A 53 -9.82 -14.21 4.73
C THR A 53 -10.80 -15.26 5.26
N ILE A 54 -10.34 -16.16 6.15
CA ILE A 54 -11.18 -17.22 6.73
C ILE A 54 -12.34 -16.61 7.53
N CYS A 55 -12.07 -15.61 8.37
CA CYS A 55 -13.10 -14.94 9.17
C CYS A 55 -14.11 -14.20 8.29
N SER A 56 -13.67 -13.54 7.22
CA SER A 56 -14.55 -12.85 6.28
C SER A 56 -15.48 -13.83 5.57
N ILE A 57 -14.95 -14.94 5.05
CA ILE A 57 -15.76 -16.01 4.44
C ILE A 57 -16.77 -16.57 5.44
N GLY A 58 -16.33 -16.86 6.68
CA GLY A 58 -17.19 -17.36 7.74
C GLY A 58 -18.36 -16.40 8.06
N ILE A 59 -18.10 -15.09 8.14
CA ILE A 59 -19.14 -14.07 8.35
C ILE A 59 -20.12 -14.02 7.18
N LEU A 60 -19.62 -14.07 5.94
CA LEU A 60 -20.47 -14.04 4.76
C LEU A 60 -21.40 -15.26 4.72
N ILE A 61 -20.85 -16.47 4.89
CA ILE A 61 -21.63 -17.72 4.92
C ILE A 61 -22.68 -17.68 6.04
N ASN A 62 -22.27 -17.33 7.26
CA ASN A 62 -23.20 -17.29 8.39
C ASN A 62 -24.29 -16.22 8.18
N SER A 63 -23.93 -15.05 7.66
CA SER A 63 -24.88 -13.97 7.44
C SER A 63 -25.90 -14.30 6.36
N ILE A 64 -25.47 -14.92 5.26
CA ILE A 64 -26.35 -15.40 4.19
C ILE A 64 -27.29 -16.50 4.71
N ALA A 65 -26.77 -17.48 5.45
CA ALA A 65 -27.57 -18.57 5.99
C ALA A 65 -28.65 -18.07 6.96
N GLN A 66 -28.32 -17.12 7.85
CA GLN A 66 -29.26 -16.55 8.80
C GLN A 66 -30.26 -15.61 8.11
N TYR A 67 -29.83 -14.87 7.08
CA TYR A 67 -30.72 -14.05 6.27
C TYR A 67 -31.83 -14.89 5.61
N ARG A 68 -31.45 -16.03 5.00
CA ARG A 68 -32.40 -16.99 4.41
C ARG A 68 -33.39 -17.54 5.42
N LYS A 69 -32.98 -17.72 6.67
CA LYS A 69 -33.85 -18.14 7.80
C LYS A 69 -34.74 -17.01 8.35
N GLY A 70 -34.68 -15.80 7.78
CA GLY A 70 -35.47 -14.65 8.21
C GLY A 70 -35.00 -14.00 9.52
N LYS A 71 -33.87 -14.42 10.09
CA LYS A 71 -33.37 -13.89 11.35
C LYS A 71 -32.56 -12.61 11.11
N TRP A 72 -33.04 -11.50 11.68
CA TRP A 72 -32.36 -10.19 11.71
C TRP A 72 -31.95 -9.70 10.32
N ARG A 73 -32.84 -9.81 9.34
CA ARG A 73 -32.56 -9.57 7.91
C ARG A 73 -31.79 -8.28 7.64
N ALA A 74 -32.19 -7.17 8.25
CA ALA A 74 -31.53 -5.88 8.09
C ALA A 74 -30.06 -5.92 8.55
N TYR A 75 -29.81 -6.40 9.77
CA TYR A 75 -28.45 -6.57 10.29
C TYR A 75 -27.61 -7.48 9.39
N ARG A 76 -28.16 -8.60 8.91
CA ARG A 76 -27.45 -9.52 8.02
C ARG A 76 -27.03 -8.88 6.70
N LEU A 77 -27.92 -8.11 6.10
CA LEU A 77 -27.63 -7.41 4.85
C LEU A 77 -26.52 -6.37 5.06
N ILE A 78 -26.58 -5.61 6.16
CA ILE A 78 -25.54 -4.65 6.54
C ILE A 78 -24.20 -5.35 6.76
N SER A 79 -24.16 -6.45 7.52
CA SER A 79 -22.91 -7.20 7.75
C SER A 79 -22.31 -7.72 6.45
N ILE A 80 -23.12 -8.25 5.54
CA ILE A 80 -22.65 -8.71 4.22
C ILE A 80 -22.05 -7.54 3.43
N GLY A 81 -22.78 -6.44 3.30
CA GLY A 81 -22.32 -5.26 2.56
C GLY A 81 -21.03 -4.69 3.16
N PHE A 82 -20.96 -4.60 4.49
CA PHE A 82 -19.79 -4.12 5.20
C PHE A 82 -18.58 -5.03 5.00
N THR A 83 -18.71 -6.35 5.17
CA THR A 83 -17.60 -7.29 4.94
C THR A 83 -17.10 -7.23 3.50
N ILE A 84 -18.00 -7.16 2.51
CA ILE A 84 -17.61 -6.99 1.11
C ILE A 84 -16.87 -5.66 0.93
N SER A 85 -17.38 -4.56 1.48
CA SER A 85 -16.69 -3.26 1.38
C SER A 85 -15.29 -3.29 1.97
N LEU A 86 -15.06 -3.98 3.09
CA LEU A 86 -13.71 -4.11 3.66
C LEU A 86 -12.76 -4.84 2.71
N ILE A 87 -13.21 -5.96 2.13
CA ILE A 87 -12.40 -6.72 1.16
C ILE A 87 -12.07 -5.84 -0.04
N VAL A 88 -13.09 -5.22 -0.64
CA VAL A 88 -12.92 -4.37 -1.82
C VAL A 88 -11.98 -3.19 -1.52
N SER A 89 -12.12 -2.55 -0.36
CA SER A 89 -11.26 -1.44 0.04
C SER A 89 -9.78 -1.81 0.06
N ILE A 90 -9.41 -3.00 0.56
CA ILE A 90 -8.00 -3.43 0.58
C ILE A 90 -7.40 -3.47 -0.84
N PHE A 91 -8.16 -3.95 -1.82
CA PHE A 91 -7.67 -4.08 -3.21
C PHE A 91 -7.74 -2.77 -4.01
N ILE A 92 -8.75 -1.95 -3.78
CA ILE A 92 -8.96 -0.70 -4.53
C ILE A 92 -8.17 0.48 -3.93
N PHE A 93 -7.78 0.42 -2.66
CA PHE A 93 -7.15 1.56 -1.99
C PHE A 93 -5.91 2.06 -2.72
N ARG A 94 -4.96 1.19 -3.06
CA ARG A 94 -3.71 1.58 -3.73
C ARG A 94 -3.93 2.22 -5.11
N PRO A 95 -4.64 1.59 -6.06
CA PRO A 95 -4.86 2.23 -7.37
C PRO A 95 -5.63 3.54 -7.25
N LEU A 96 -6.58 3.63 -6.30
CA LEU A 96 -7.31 4.87 -6.05
C LEU A 96 -6.42 5.95 -5.43
N TYR A 97 -5.49 5.58 -4.54
CA TYR A 97 -4.50 6.51 -3.99
C TYR A 97 -3.63 7.09 -5.12
N PHE A 98 -3.07 6.24 -5.98
CA PHE A 98 -2.27 6.71 -7.11
C PHE A 98 -3.07 7.62 -8.03
N LEU A 99 -4.30 7.25 -8.37
CA LEU A 99 -5.17 8.05 -9.24
C LEU A 99 -5.57 9.42 -8.65
N VAL A 100 -5.66 9.54 -7.31
CA VAL A 100 -6.09 10.78 -6.65
C VAL A 100 -4.92 11.67 -6.24
N VAL A 101 -3.78 11.08 -5.87
CA VAL A 101 -2.64 11.79 -5.28
C VAL A 101 -1.54 12.06 -6.30
N PHE A 102 -1.38 11.19 -7.29
CA PHE A 102 -0.34 11.28 -8.31
C PHE A 102 -0.96 11.55 -9.69
N ASP A 103 -0.28 12.36 -10.49
CA ASP A 103 -0.69 12.64 -11.87
C ASP A 103 -0.08 11.58 -12.80
N ASP A 104 0.23 11.95 -14.03
CA ASP A 104 0.93 11.07 -14.96
C ASP A 104 2.42 10.99 -14.64
N VAL A 105 2.99 9.79 -14.80
CA VAL A 105 4.44 9.58 -14.73
C VAL A 105 5.09 10.23 -15.95
N ILE A 106 6.04 11.14 -15.73
CA ILE A 106 6.81 11.79 -16.79
C ILE A 106 8.18 11.17 -17.01
N ILE A 107 8.83 10.73 -15.92
CA ILE A 107 10.18 10.22 -15.92
C ILE A 107 10.21 8.99 -15.02
N LYS A 108 10.77 7.91 -15.53
CA LYS A 108 11.04 6.69 -14.78
C LYS A 108 12.53 6.42 -14.75
N LEU A 109 13.04 6.18 -13.56
CA LEU A 109 14.46 6.01 -13.23
C LEU A 109 14.65 4.63 -12.62
N GLU A 110 15.38 3.74 -13.29
CA GLU A 110 15.54 2.34 -12.87
C GLU A 110 17.01 1.95 -12.71
N GLU A 111 17.32 1.23 -11.63
CA GLU A 111 18.56 0.45 -11.51
C GLU A 111 18.21 -1.03 -11.71
N ASN A 112 18.88 -1.70 -12.64
CA ASN A 112 18.59 -3.10 -12.99
C ASN A 112 19.79 -4.04 -12.81
N GLU A 113 20.97 -3.53 -12.41
CA GLU A 113 22.21 -4.33 -12.42
C GLU A 113 22.68 -4.79 -11.04
N GLN A 114 22.47 -3.99 -9.98
CA GLN A 114 23.02 -4.29 -8.65
C GLN A 114 21.98 -4.22 -7.53
N ALA A 115 21.04 -3.27 -7.60
CA ALA A 115 19.92 -3.14 -6.68
C ALA A 115 18.63 -2.95 -7.49
N TYR A 116 17.51 -3.46 -6.97
CA TYR A 116 16.18 -3.09 -7.49
C TYR A 116 15.85 -1.70 -6.94
N ILE A 117 15.85 -0.70 -7.81
CA ILE A 117 15.41 0.67 -7.53
C ILE A 117 14.55 1.14 -8.70
N GLU A 118 13.35 1.61 -8.40
CA GLU A 118 12.40 2.16 -9.35
C GLU A 118 11.87 3.49 -8.80
N LEU A 119 12.33 4.59 -9.38
CA LEU A 119 11.92 5.95 -9.04
C LEU A 119 11.06 6.52 -10.17
N GLU A 120 9.84 6.89 -9.83
CA GLU A 120 8.89 7.52 -10.74
C GLU A 120 8.67 8.98 -10.34
N LEU A 121 8.82 9.88 -11.31
CA LEU A 121 8.55 11.30 -11.15
C LEU A 121 7.24 11.65 -11.88
N TYR A 122 6.36 12.36 -11.20
CA TYR A 122 5.02 12.69 -11.67
C TYR A 122 4.88 14.17 -12.06
N GLU A 123 3.92 14.50 -12.93
CA GLU A 123 3.69 15.87 -13.41
C GLU A 123 3.47 16.88 -12.27
N ASN A 124 2.71 16.48 -11.25
CA ASN A 124 2.40 17.28 -10.06
C ASN A 124 3.55 17.46 -9.06
N LYS A 125 4.80 17.23 -9.50
CA LYS A 125 6.01 17.36 -8.69
C LYS A 125 6.10 16.41 -7.50
N ARG A 126 5.33 15.32 -7.51
CA ARG A 126 5.48 14.21 -6.57
C ARG A 126 6.38 13.11 -7.14
N PHE A 127 6.98 12.31 -6.27
CA PHE A 127 7.66 11.10 -6.65
C PHE A 127 7.17 9.90 -5.84
N TYR A 128 7.31 8.72 -6.44
CA TYR A 128 7.21 7.43 -5.79
C TYR A 128 8.52 6.69 -6.06
N VAL A 129 9.11 6.07 -5.04
CA VAL A 129 10.26 5.19 -5.21
C VAL A 129 9.99 3.87 -4.50
N ASP A 130 10.28 2.78 -5.18
CA ASP A 130 10.31 1.43 -4.65
C ASP A 130 11.74 0.90 -4.78
N TYR A 131 12.29 0.36 -3.70
CA TYR A 131 13.61 -0.22 -3.75
C TYR A 131 13.80 -1.31 -2.70
N PHE A 132 14.79 -2.17 -2.94
CA PHE A 132 15.14 -3.27 -2.03
C PHE A 132 16.41 -2.96 -1.24
N GLU A 133 16.33 -3.02 0.08
CA GLU A 133 17.45 -2.79 1.00
C GLU A 133 17.49 -3.87 2.07
N SER A 134 18.63 -4.53 2.23
CA SER A 134 18.92 -5.45 3.36
C SER A 134 17.86 -6.53 3.62
N GLY A 135 17.23 -7.07 2.57
CA GLY A 135 16.16 -8.08 2.72
C GLY A 135 14.76 -7.50 2.90
N CYS A 136 14.58 -6.20 2.64
CA CYS A 136 13.33 -5.47 2.79
C CYS A 136 12.97 -4.72 1.51
N GLY A 137 11.71 -4.86 1.06
CA GLY A 137 11.13 -3.94 0.08
C GLY A 137 10.66 -2.67 0.80
N ILE A 138 11.05 -1.52 0.29
CA ILE A 138 10.78 -0.21 0.88
C ILE A 138 10.20 0.70 -0.18
N GLU A 139 9.05 1.29 0.12
CA GLU A 139 8.47 2.35 -0.70
C GLU A 139 8.59 3.69 0.02
N LYS A 140 8.89 4.74 -0.75
CA LYS A 140 8.89 6.12 -0.28
C LYS A 140 8.18 7.02 -1.28
N VAL A 141 7.61 8.10 -0.74
CA VAL A 141 6.93 9.13 -1.52
C VAL A 141 7.35 10.50 -1.01
N GLY A 142 7.18 11.50 -1.85
CA GLY A 142 7.47 12.89 -1.50
C GLY A 142 7.30 13.81 -2.69
N THR A 143 8.01 14.94 -2.65
CA THR A 143 8.07 15.90 -3.75
C THR A 143 9.47 16.01 -4.32
N TYR A 144 9.59 16.48 -5.56
CA TYR A 144 10.88 16.67 -6.21
C TYR A 144 10.99 18.01 -6.92
N GLN A 145 12.24 18.44 -7.11
CA GLN A 145 12.60 19.60 -7.92
C GLN A 145 13.76 19.27 -8.84
N ILE A 146 13.76 19.84 -10.05
CA ILE A 146 14.88 19.75 -10.99
C ILE A 146 15.43 21.17 -11.20
N ILE A 147 16.69 21.40 -10.84
CA ILE A 147 17.37 22.70 -10.95
C ILE A 147 18.78 22.46 -11.50
N ASN A 148 19.13 23.09 -12.62
CA ASN A 148 20.47 23.01 -13.23
C ASN A 148 21.03 21.58 -13.29
N ASP A 149 20.26 20.67 -13.91
CA ASP A 149 20.59 19.25 -14.05
C ASP A 149 20.75 18.49 -12.73
N GLN A 150 20.18 19.00 -11.64
CA GLN A 150 20.11 18.30 -10.36
C GLN A 150 18.67 17.97 -10.00
N LEU A 151 18.42 16.71 -9.66
CA LEU A 151 17.16 16.23 -9.09
C LEU A 151 17.30 16.20 -7.56
N LEU A 152 16.43 16.95 -6.89
CA LEU A 152 16.33 17.00 -5.43
C LEU A 152 15.01 16.34 -4.98
N LEU A 153 15.10 15.40 -4.05
CA LEU A 153 13.96 14.69 -3.45
C LEU A 153 13.70 15.15 -2.01
N GLU A 154 12.45 15.47 -1.73
CA GLU A 154 11.94 15.80 -0.39
C GLU A 154 10.92 14.75 0.05
N TYR A 155 11.34 13.84 0.93
CA TYR A 155 10.51 12.74 1.45
C TYR A 155 9.44 13.23 2.43
N ASP A 156 8.22 12.69 2.32
CA ASP A 156 7.11 12.94 3.26
C ASP A 156 7.36 12.28 4.64
N SER A 157 8.14 11.19 4.66
CA SER A 157 8.53 10.45 5.87
C SER A 157 10.05 10.44 6.06
N ASN A 158 10.52 9.89 7.19
CA ASN A 158 11.96 9.84 7.51
C ASN A 158 12.79 9.24 6.35
N LYS A 159 13.94 9.88 6.07
CA LYS A 159 14.96 9.41 5.11
C LYS A 159 15.38 7.98 5.48
N THR A 160 15.66 7.16 4.48
CA THR A 160 16.42 5.92 4.67
C THR A 160 17.90 6.19 4.44
N SER A 161 18.76 5.36 5.02
CA SER A 161 20.21 5.48 4.89
C SER A 161 20.69 5.33 3.45
N TYR A 162 20.08 4.40 2.70
CA TYR A 162 20.60 3.98 1.40
C TYR A 162 20.23 4.90 0.23
N PHE A 163 18.99 5.41 0.20
CA PHE A 163 18.53 6.21 -0.94
C PHE A 163 18.66 7.71 -0.64
N GLY A 164 19.49 8.37 -1.44
CA GLY A 164 19.85 9.77 -1.30
C GLY A 164 18.70 10.73 -1.59
N LYS A 165 18.98 12.02 -1.45
CA LYS A 165 18.07 13.11 -1.83
C LYS A 165 18.51 13.81 -3.10
N LEU A 166 19.79 13.76 -3.44
CA LEU A 166 20.38 14.60 -4.46
C LEU A 166 20.99 13.75 -5.56
N PHE A 167 20.53 13.95 -6.78
CA PHE A 167 21.00 13.26 -7.96
C PHE A 167 21.46 14.28 -9.00
N LYS A 168 22.55 13.97 -9.69
CA LYS A 168 22.95 14.69 -10.89
C LYS A 168 22.39 13.97 -12.11
N ILE A 169 21.72 14.69 -12.99
CA ILE A 169 21.22 14.19 -14.26
C ILE A 169 22.34 14.36 -15.29
N GLU A 170 22.75 13.26 -15.91
CA GLU A 170 23.74 13.23 -16.97
C GLU A 170 23.16 12.46 -18.17
N GLU A 171 22.80 13.19 -19.22
CA GLU A 171 22.17 12.65 -20.44
C GLU A 171 20.89 11.82 -20.14
N ASN A 172 21.02 10.50 -20.02
CA ASN A 172 19.93 9.56 -19.76
C ASN A 172 20.12 8.82 -18.44
N GLU A 173 20.94 9.33 -17.53
CA GLU A 173 21.18 8.71 -16.22
C GLU A 173 21.02 9.74 -15.10
N ALA A 174 20.63 9.27 -13.93
CA ALA A 174 20.68 10.03 -12.68
C ALA A 174 21.66 9.35 -11.72
N VAL A 175 22.71 10.08 -11.34
CA VAL A 175 23.77 9.61 -10.45
C VAL A 175 23.54 10.19 -9.07
N CYS A 176 23.43 9.33 -8.06
CA CYS A 176 23.23 9.79 -6.69
C CYS A 176 24.51 10.45 -6.13
N LEU A 177 24.36 11.65 -5.57
CA LEU A 177 25.46 12.45 -5.00
C LEU A 177 25.59 12.30 -3.47
N ASP A 178 24.54 11.87 -2.78
CA ASP A 178 24.49 11.73 -1.31
C ASP A 178 24.04 10.34 -0.84
N CYS A 179 24.24 9.31 -1.67
CA CYS A 179 24.06 7.91 -1.30
C CYS A 179 25.34 7.33 -0.67
N ASP A 180 25.18 6.42 0.28
CA ASP A 180 26.31 5.70 0.91
C ASP A 180 27.04 4.78 -0.08
N ILE A 181 26.34 4.33 -1.12
CA ILE A 181 26.85 3.48 -2.20
C ILE A 181 26.54 4.18 -3.54
N PRO A 182 27.43 4.10 -4.55
CA PRO A 182 27.13 4.63 -5.88
C PRO A 182 25.87 4.00 -6.46
N VAL A 183 24.88 4.84 -6.79
CA VAL A 183 23.60 4.44 -7.41
C VAL A 183 23.49 5.17 -8.74
N TYR A 184 23.25 4.41 -9.81
CA TYR A 184 23.08 4.89 -11.18
C TYR A 184 21.71 4.46 -11.70
N LEU A 185 20.84 5.43 -11.95
CA LEU A 185 19.49 5.18 -12.41
C LEU A 185 19.37 5.51 -13.90
N LYS A 186 18.98 4.54 -14.72
CA LYS A 186 18.70 4.76 -16.15
C LYS A 186 17.36 5.47 -16.30
N MET A 187 17.36 6.59 -17.02
CA MET A 187 16.21 7.44 -17.24
C MET A 187 15.46 7.03 -18.50
N SER A 188 14.14 6.92 -18.37
CA SER A 188 13.22 6.76 -19.50
C SER A 188 12.10 7.79 -19.39
N PHE A 189 11.80 8.44 -20.52
CA PHE A 189 10.73 9.41 -20.61
C PHE A 189 9.45 8.73 -21.07
N ASN A 190 8.37 8.96 -20.34
CA ASN A 190 7.07 8.47 -20.74
C ASN A 190 6.47 9.46 -21.75
N ASN A 191 6.83 9.30 -23.03
CA ASN A 191 6.25 10.11 -24.09
C ASN A 191 4.79 9.67 -24.32
N LYS A 192 3.85 10.38 -23.70
CA LYS A 192 2.46 10.33 -24.14
C LYS A 192 2.37 11.02 -25.50
N ASN A 193 2.21 10.21 -26.56
CA ASN A 193 1.66 10.66 -27.83
C ASN A 193 0.15 10.88 -27.71
#